data_AF-A0A662KCB8-F1
#
_entry.id   AF-A0A662KCB8-F1
#
_cell.length_a   1.000
_cell.length_b   1.000
_cell.length_c   1.000
_cell.angle_alpha   90.00
_cell.angle_beta   90.00
_cell.angle_gamma   90.00
#
_symmetry.space_group_name_H-M   'P 1'
#
loop_
_entity.id
_entity.type
_entity.pdbx_description
1 polymer ?
#
loop_
_entity_poly.entity_id
_entity_poly.type
_entity_poly.pdbx_seq_one_letter_code
_entity_poly.pdbx_strand_id
1 'polypeptide(L)'
;MVKIKKKCPECGSKAVKLYQNKSFNGRRTWIPIAWYCTKCGYTYNVVADTLMYKMGGEPYNENFNKKCPKCNLGLVRLYRHINPKHGKQKWVSKGWYCTRCRYVWID
;
A
#
# COMPACT_ATOMS: atom_id res chain seq x y z
N MET A 1 0.21 -23.31 -10.65
CA MET A 1 -0.45 -22.11 -10.07
C MET A 1 0.54 -20.94 -10.01
N VAL A 2 0.33 -19.89 -10.82
CA VAL A 2 1.16 -18.68 -10.74
C VAL A 2 0.92 -18.03 -9.38
N LYS A 3 1.97 -17.80 -8.58
CA LYS A 3 1.86 -17.02 -7.34
C LYS A 3 1.63 -15.54 -7.72
N ILE A 4 0.39 -15.22 -8.12
CA ILE A 4 -0.08 -13.90 -8.61
C ILE A 4 0.33 -12.76 -7.67
N LYS A 5 0.47 -13.08 -6.37
CA LYS A 5 0.82 -12.14 -5.32
C LYS A 5 2.03 -11.24 -5.66
N LYS A 6 3.06 -11.69 -6.41
CA LYS A 6 4.26 -10.86 -6.69
C LYS A 6 4.27 -10.11 -8.03
N LYS A 7 3.28 -10.32 -8.90
CA LYS A 7 3.21 -9.70 -10.23
C LYS A 7 2.01 -8.75 -10.31
N CYS A 8 2.22 -7.62 -10.98
CA CYS A 8 1.17 -6.67 -11.31
C CYS A 8 0.18 -7.32 -12.29
N PRO A 9 -1.13 -7.28 -12.01
CA PRO A 9 -2.13 -7.84 -12.92
C PRO A 9 -2.24 -7.05 -14.23
N GLU A 10 -1.95 -5.74 -14.23
CA GLU A 10 -2.05 -4.89 -15.42
C GLU A 10 -0.88 -5.08 -16.40
N CYS A 11 0.36 -5.17 -15.89
CA CYS A 11 1.56 -5.10 -16.74
C CYS A 11 2.57 -6.23 -16.49
N GLY A 12 2.21 -7.25 -15.69
CA GLY A 12 3.05 -8.41 -15.39
C GLY A 12 4.34 -8.13 -14.59
N SER A 13 4.65 -6.86 -14.34
CA SER A 13 5.88 -6.41 -13.68
C SER A 13 5.84 -6.64 -12.17
N LYS A 14 6.93 -6.32 -11.46
CA LYS A 14 7.02 -6.53 -10.01
C LYS A 14 5.98 -5.69 -9.25
N ALA A 15 5.26 -6.34 -8.33
CA ALA A 15 4.42 -5.69 -7.33
C ALA A 15 5.01 -5.87 -5.93
N VAL A 16 4.85 -4.86 -5.07
CA VAL A 16 5.35 -4.85 -3.69
C VAL A 16 4.21 -4.59 -2.72
N LYS A 17 4.27 -5.21 -1.54
CA LYS A 17 3.29 -4.95 -0.47
C LYS A 17 3.55 -3.59 0.18
N LEU A 18 2.45 -2.90 0.46
CA LEU A 18 2.38 -1.72 1.29
C LEU A 18 1.74 -2.10 2.62
N TYR A 19 2.33 -1.62 3.70
CA TYR A 19 1.98 -1.97 5.06
C TYR A 19 1.61 -0.75 5.88
N GLN A 20 0.62 -0.90 6.74
CA GLN A 20 0.34 0.03 7.81
C GLN A 20 1.09 -0.39 9.07
N ASN A 21 1.72 0.57 9.75
CA ASN A 21 2.22 0.36 11.10
C ASN A 21 1.08 0.57 12.10
N LYS A 22 0.78 -0.42 12.93
CA LYS A 22 -0.16 -0.31 14.05
C LYS A 22 0.48 -0.82 15.33
N SER A 23 0.09 -0.24 16.46
CA SER A 23 0.45 -0.74 17.78
C SER A 23 -0.72 -1.52 18.37
N PHE A 24 -0.48 -2.76 18.81
CA PHE A 24 -1.43 -3.59 19.56
C PHE A 24 -0.77 -3.99 20.88
N ASN A 25 -1.43 -3.70 22.00
CA ASN A 25 -0.95 -4.03 23.35
C ASN A 25 0.52 -3.62 23.56
N GLY A 26 0.88 -2.40 23.13
CA GLY A 26 2.24 -1.86 23.23
C GLY A 26 3.27 -2.41 22.22
N ARG A 27 2.91 -3.39 21.39
CA ARG A 27 3.80 -3.97 20.36
C ARG A 27 3.46 -3.44 18.98
N ARG A 28 4.48 -3.02 18.21
CA ARG A 28 4.31 -2.59 16.82
C ARG A 28 4.12 -3.80 15.89
N THR A 29 3.18 -3.69 14.97
CA THR A 29 2.84 -4.72 13.98
C THR A 29 2.65 -4.07 12.62
N TRP A 30 3.22 -4.71 11.59
CA TRP A 30 3.11 -4.28 10.20
C TRP A 30 2.01 -5.07 9.50
N ILE A 31 0.86 -4.42 9.27
CA ILE A 31 -0.29 -5.05 8.62
C ILE A 31 -0.21 -4.81 7.12
N PRO A 32 -0.23 -5.85 6.26
CA PRO A 32 -0.30 -5.67 4.81
C PRO A 32 -1.67 -5.10 4.42
N ILE A 33 -1.68 -4.00 3.67
CA ILE A 33 -2.91 -3.31 3.25
C ILE A 33 -3.14 -3.41 1.75
N ALA A 34 -2.11 -3.17 0.96
CA ALA A 34 -2.23 -3.09 -0.50
C ALA A 34 -0.98 -3.63 -1.19
N TRP A 35 -1.10 -3.84 -2.49
CA TRP A 35 -0.01 -4.09 -3.42
C TRP A 35 0.14 -2.90 -4.35
N TYR A 36 1.38 -2.58 -4.69
CA TYR A 36 1.73 -1.47 -5.57
C TYR A 36 2.68 -1.97 -6.66
N CYS A 37 2.34 -1.73 -7.92
CA CYS A 37 3.25 -1.99 -9.03
C CYS A 37 4.30 -0.89 -9.12
N THR A 38 5.58 -1.27 -9.05
CA THR A 38 6.68 -0.30 -9.14
C THR A 38 6.95 0.23 -10.55
N LYS A 39 6.27 -0.32 -11.57
CA LYS A 39 6.42 0.09 -12.98
C LYS A 39 5.26 0.97 -13.45
N CYS A 40 4.02 0.53 -13.28
CA CYS A 40 2.83 1.24 -13.80
C CYS A 40 1.99 1.94 -12.73
N GLY A 41 2.35 1.85 -11.45
CA GLY A 41 1.61 2.49 -10.36
C GLY A 41 0.28 1.82 -9.98
N TYR A 42 -0.10 0.73 -10.65
CA TYR A 42 -1.34 0.01 -10.31
C TYR A 42 -1.32 -0.45 -8.85
N THR A 43 -2.34 -0.04 -8.10
CA THR A 43 -2.46 -0.25 -6.66
C THR A 43 -3.73 -1.04 -6.37
N TYR A 44 -3.62 -2.14 -5.62
CA TYR A 44 -4.72 -3.10 -5.46
C TYR A 44 -4.67 -3.90 -4.15
N ASN A 45 -5.82 -4.42 -3.72
CA ASN A 45 -5.94 -5.43 -2.66
C ASN A 45 -5.93 -6.84 -3.26
N VAL A 46 -5.55 -7.83 -2.45
CA VAL A 46 -5.77 -9.25 -2.74
C VAL A 46 -6.54 -9.83 -1.55
N VAL A 47 -7.85 -10.05 -1.72
CA VAL A 47 -8.74 -10.56 -0.66
C VAL A 47 -8.68 -12.08 -0.60
N ALA A 48 -8.55 -12.73 -1.76
CA ALA A 48 -8.31 -14.15 -1.92
C ALA A 48 -7.37 -14.36 -3.12
N ASP A 49 -6.89 -15.57 -3.34
CA ASP A 49 -5.93 -15.85 -4.42
C ASP A 49 -6.46 -15.48 -5.83
N THR A 50 -7.78 -15.47 -6.00
CA THR A 50 -8.47 -15.13 -7.26
C THR A 50 -9.13 -13.75 -7.26
N LEU A 51 -9.23 -13.09 -6.10
CA LEU A 51 -10.05 -11.89 -5.93
C LEU A 51 -9.20 -10.66 -5.60
N MET A 52 -9.19 -9.72 -6.54
CA MET A 52 -8.39 -8.49 -6.47
C MET A 52 -9.26 -7.25 -6.72
N TYR A 53 -8.99 -6.19 -5.96
CA TYR A 53 -9.71 -4.93 -6.08
C TYR A 53 -8.73 -3.78 -6.28
N LYS A 54 -8.97 -2.92 -7.27
CA LYS A 54 -8.21 -1.68 -7.42
C LYS A 54 -8.41 -0.82 -6.15
N MET A 55 -7.32 -0.30 -5.60
CA MET A 55 -7.30 0.45 -4.34
C MET A 55 -6.74 1.86 -4.48
N GLY A 56 -6.66 2.44 -5.68
CA GLY A 56 -6.01 3.73 -5.85
C GLY A 56 -5.70 4.01 -7.31
N GLY A 57 -4.60 4.73 -7.53
CA GLY A 57 -4.12 5.14 -8.85
C GLY A 57 -3.98 6.66 -8.99
N GLU A 58 -4.52 7.40 -8.03
CA GLU A 58 -4.32 8.85 -7.93
C GLU A 58 -3.09 9.15 -7.07
N PRO A 59 -2.26 10.14 -7.48
CA PRO A 59 -1.21 10.67 -6.62
C PRO A 59 -1.85 11.40 -5.43
N TYR A 60 -1.11 11.46 -4.32
CA TYR A 60 -1.50 12.24 -3.16
C TYR A 60 -1.35 13.74 -3.45
N ASN A 61 -2.38 14.52 -3.09
CA ASN A 61 -2.35 15.97 -3.19
C ASN A 61 -2.09 16.57 -1.80
N GLU A 62 -1.11 17.47 -1.68
CA GLU A 62 -0.76 18.12 -0.40
C GLU A 62 -1.94 18.90 0.21
N ASN A 63 -2.85 19.42 -0.63
CA ASN A 63 -4.06 20.11 -0.21
C ASN A 63 -5.01 19.22 0.61
N PHE A 64 -4.85 17.89 0.55
CA PHE A 64 -5.61 16.97 1.39
C PHE A 64 -5.29 17.14 2.88
N ASN A 65 -4.16 17.77 3.25
CA ASN A 65 -3.76 18.02 4.64
C ASN A 65 -3.89 16.77 5.53
N LYS A 66 -3.46 15.61 5.01
CA LYS A 66 -3.53 14.29 5.65
C LYS A 66 -4.97 13.81 5.96
N LYS A 67 -5.99 14.39 5.32
CA LYS A 67 -7.39 13.98 5.42
C LYS A 67 -7.86 13.35 4.12
N CYS A 68 -8.73 12.36 4.24
CA CYS A 68 -9.31 11.68 3.08
C CYS A 68 -10.22 12.66 2.32
N PRO A 69 -10.02 12.89 1.02
CA PRO A 69 -10.86 13.81 0.25
C PRO A 69 -12.32 13.34 0.13
N LYS A 70 -12.60 12.06 0.37
CA LYS A 70 -13.94 11.47 0.25
C LYS A 70 -14.74 11.44 1.55
N CYS A 71 -14.08 11.40 2.72
CA CYS A 71 -14.79 11.26 4.00
C CYS A 71 -14.18 12.08 5.14
N ASN A 72 -13.18 12.91 4.85
CA ASN A 72 -12.48 13.81 5.77
C ASN A 72 -11.75 13.12 6.95
N LEU A 73 -11.79 11.80 7.04
CA LEU A 73 -11.07 11.04 8.07
C LEU A 73 -9.55 11.17 7.88
N GLY A 74 -8.80 11.21 8.97
CA GLY A 74 -7.33 11.18 8.93
C GLY A 74 -6.79 9.98 8.15
N LEU A 75 -5.88 10.23 7.22
CA LEU A 75 -5.20 9.21 6.45
C LEU A 75 -4.08 8.59 7.27
N VAL A 76 -3.90 7.28 7.11
CA VAL A 76 -2.78 6.55 7.72
C VAL A 76 -1.67 6.34 6.70
N ARG A 77 -0.42 6.40 7.17
CA ARG A 77 0.74 6.21 6.31
C ARG A 77 0.93 4.74 5.94
N LEU A 78 1.20 4.49 4.66
CA LEU A 78 1.62 3.19 4.16
C LEU A 78 3.12 3.18 3.85
N TYR A 79 3.75 2.04 4.14
CA TYR A 79 5.19 1.83 3.99
C TYR A 79 5.48 0.60 3.15
N ARG A 80 6.53 0.69 2.34
CA ARG A 80 7.13 -0.43 1.64
C ARG A 80 8.31 -0.96 2.45
N HIS A 81 8.34 -2.27 2.67
CA HIS A 81 9.53 -2.93 3.20
C HIS A 81 10.56 -3.14 2.08
N ILE A 82 11.80 -2.70 2.32
CA ILE A 82 12.93 -2.90 1.43
C ILE A 82 14.01 -3.68 2.18
N ASN A 83 14.36 -4.85 1.64
CA ASN A 83 15.47 -5.66 2.10
C ASN A 83 16.63 -5.52 1.09
N PRO A 84 17.63 -4.66 1.35
CA PRO A 84 18.77 -4.50 0.45
C PRO A 84 19.67 -5.75 0.49
N LYS A 85 20.46 -5.97 -0.58
CA LYS A 85 21.42 -7.09 -0.64
C LYS A 85 22.53 -6.96 0.42
N HIS A 86 22.88 -5.71 0.73
CA HIS A 86 23.86 -5.36 1.76
C HIS A 86 23.27 -4.28 2.68
N GLY A 87 23.50 -4.38 3.98
CA GLY A 87 23.04 -3.42 4.98
C GLY A 87 21.69 -3.76 5.63
N LYS A 88 21.15 -2.81 6.40
CA LYS A 88 19.96 -3.01 7.24
C LYS A 88 18.66 -2.87 6.43
N GLN A 89 17.67 -3.66 6.82
CA GLN A 89 16.29 -3.56 6.33
C GLN A 89 15.70 -2.17 6.61
N LYS A 90 14.87 -1.66 5.69
CA LYS A 90 14.28 -0.32 5.78
C LYS A 90 12.79 -0.33 5.45
N TRP A 91 12.05 0.52 6.16
CA TRP A 91 10.65 0.82 5.89
C TRP A 91 10.58 2.21 5.27
N VAL A 92 10.14 2.29 4.01
CA VAL A 92 10.09 3.55 3.26
C VAL A 92 8.64 3.92 3.07
N SER A 93 8.25 5.14 3.47
CA SER A 93 6.91 5.66 3.23
C SER A 93 6.61 5.70 1.74
N LYS A 94 5.41 5.28 1.35
CA LYS A 94 5.05 5.24 -0.08
C LYS A 94 3.64 5.71 -0.43
N GLY A 95 2.79 5.94 0.56
CA GLY A 95 1.47 6.49 0.30
C GLY A 95 0.63 6.64 1.55
N TRP A 96 -0.64 6.94 1.32
CA TRP A 96 -1.65 7.23 2.31
C TRP A 96 -2.87 6.35 2.10
N TYR A 97 -3.50 5.91 3.18
CA TYR A 97 -4.65 5.03 3.16
C TYR A 97 -5.77 5.57 4.02
N CYS A 98 -6.99 5.56 3.50
CA CYS A 98 -8.17 5.82 4.30
C CYS A 98 -8.74 4.51 4.83
N THR A 99 -8.77 4.34 6.16
CA THR A 99 -9.33 3.13 6.79
C THR A 99 -10.84 2.96 6.56
N ARG A 100 -11.56 4.07 6.32
CA ARG A 100 -13.01 4.07 6.03
C ARG A 100 -13.29 3.79 4.56
N CYS A 101 -12.75 4.61 3.65
CA CYS A 101 -13.00 4.48 2.22
C CYS A 101 -12.22 3.35 1.54
N ARG A 102 -11.24 2.77 2.24
CA ARG A 102 -10.31 1.75 1.74
C ARG A 102 -9.55 2.15 0.47
N TYR A 103 -9.39 3.44 0.22
CA TYR A 103 -8.68 3.98 -0.93
C TYR A 103 -7.25 4.41 -0.55
N VAL A 104 -6.33 4.27 -1.49
CA VAL A 104 -4.90 4.56 -1.36
C VAL A 104 -4.52 5.67 -2.34
N TRP A 105 -3.79 6.65 -1.83
CA TRP A 105 -3.11 7.68 -2.62
C TRP A 105 -1.61 7.46 -2.51
N ILE A 106 -0.91 7.46 -3.63
CA ILE A 106 0.53 7.21 -3.68
C ILE A 106 1.29 8.53 -3.60
N ASP A 107 2.42 8.53 -2.90
CA ASP A 107 3.36 9.67 -2.90
C ASP A 107 4.05 9.85 -4.24
#